data_AF-A0A3S1E380-F1
#
_entry.id   AF-A0A3S1E380-F1
#
_cell.length_a   1.000
_cell.length_b   1.000
_cell.length_c   1.000
_cell.angle_alpha   90.00
_cell.angle_beta   90.00
_cell.angle_gamma   90.00
#
_symmetry.space_group_name_H-M   'P 1'
#
loop_
_entity.id
_entity.type
_entity.pdbx_description
1 polymer ?
#
loop_
_entity_poly.entity_id
_entity_poly.type
_entity_poly.pdbx_seq_one_letter_code
_entity_poly.pdbx_strand_id
1 'polypeptide(L)'
;AYFRGVPGATLQRDLAWLRKHVADEFVVITDVTAVEAVICVMGPEARNLIQKVSPNDFSNEANPFGTFQEIEIGMGLARAHRVTYVGELGWELYVSTEQAAHVFEAIAEAGADVDLKLCGLHTLDSCR
;
A
#
# COMPACT_ATOMS: atom_id res chain seq x y z
N ALA A 1 2.88 -0.85 -17.94
CA ALA A 1 1.62 -0.31 -17.37
C ALA A 1 1.96 0.64 -16.23
N TYR A 2 1.17 1.68 -16.01
CA TYR A 2 1.37 2.63 -14.90
C TYR A 2 0.25 2.44 -13.86
N PHE A 3 0.57 2.67 -12.60
CA PHE A 3 -0.40 2.69 -11.50
C PHE A 3 -0.33 4.04 -10.80
N ARG A 4 -1.47 4.70 -10.63
CA ARG A 4 -1.56 6.05 -10.05
C ARG A 4 -2.54 6.05 -8.88
N GLY A 5 -2.00 6.24 -7.67
CA GLY A 5 -2.79 6.60 -6.50
C GLY A 5 -3.18 8.08 -6.53
N VAL A 6 -4.40 8.39 -6.06
CA VAL A 6 -4.89 9.76 -5.85
C VAL A 6 -5.63 9.81 -4.51
N PRO A 7 -5.71 10.98 -3.84
CA PRO A 7 -6.53 11.13 -2.65
C PRO A 7 -7.98 10.68 -2.91
N GLY A 8 -8.57 9.92 -1.98
CA GLY A 8 -9.93 9.40 -2.15
C GLY A 8 -10.98 10.49 -2.42
N ALA A 9 -10.79 11.69 -1.86
CA ALA A 9 -11.67 12.83 -2.08
C ALA A 9 -11.58 13.44 -3.50
N THR A 10 -10.53 13.16 -4.27
CA THR A 10 -10.31 13.77 -5.59
C THR A 10 -10.42 12.81 -6.76
N LEU A 11 -10.70 11.52 -6.53
CA LEU A 11 -10.78 10.48 -7.57
C LEU A 11 -11.53 10.92 -8.84
N GLN A 12 -12.77 11.39 -8.70
CA GLN A 12 -13.60 11.78 -9.84
C GLN A 12 -13.03 12.98 -10.60
N ARG A 13 -12.42 13.92 -9.88
CA ARG A 13 -11.77 15.10 -10.46
C ARG A 13 -10.52 14.68 -11.25
N ASP A 14 -9.68 13.83 -10.68
CA ASP A 14 -8.47 13.32 -11.33
C ASP A 14 -8.81 12.50 -12.59
N LEU A 15 -9.80 11.59 -12.52
CA LEU A 15 -10.26 10.81 -13.66
C LEU A 15 -10.82 11.68 -14.78
N ALA A 16 -11.67 12.67 -14.45
CA ALA A 16 -12.21 13.62 -15.42
C ALA A 16 -11.09 14.42 -16.10
N TRP A 17 -10.09 14.85 -15.33
CA TRP A 17 -8.93 15.54 -15.87
C TRP A 17 -8.13 14.64 -16.80
N LEU A 18 -7.78 13.42 -16.39
CA LEU A 18 -7.01 12.49 -17.23
C LEU A 18 -7.73 12.18 -18.55
N ARG A 19 -9.01 11.82 -18.49
CA ARG A 19 -9.82 11.49 -19.68
C ARG A 19 -9.96 12.66 -20.64
N LYS A 20 -10.02 13.90 -20.14
CA LYS A 20 -10.07 15.11 -20.97
C LYS A 20 -8.80 15.32 -21.79
N HIS A 21 -7.65 14.82 -21.32
CA HIS A 21 -6.34 15.02 -21.97
C HIS A 21 -5.87 13.81 -22.77
N VAL A 22 -6.68 12.75 -22.89
CA VAL A 22 -6.44 11.70 -23.87
C VAL A 22 -6.94 12.23 -25.22
N ALA A 23 -6.04 12.39 -26.18
CA ALA A 23 -6.35 12.76 -27.55
C ALA A 23 -6.25 11.51 -28.44
N ASP A 24 -5.32 11.51 -29.39
CA ASP A 24 -5.13 10.41 -30.35
C ASP A 24 -4.10 9.36 -29.87
N GLU A 25 -3.63 9.47 -28.62
CA GLU A 25 -2.69 8.52 -28.05
C GLU A 25 -3.34 7.16 -27.74
N PHE A 26 -2.57 6.08 -27.89
CA PHE A 26 -3.00 4.73 -27.53
C PHE A 26 -2.91 4.53 -26.01
N VAL A 27 -3.87 5.08 -25.26
CA VAL A 27 -3.93 5.02 -23.80
C VAL A 27 -5.30 4.56 -23.32
N VAL A 28 -5.32 3.62 -22.37
CA VAL A 28 -6.52 3.17 -21.68
C VAL A 28 -6.42 3.55 -20.20
N ILE A 29 -7.44 4.22 -19.68
CA ILE A 29 -7.55 4.58 -18.26
C ILE A 29 -8.62 3.70 -17.63
N THR A 30 -8.19 2.80 -16.75
CA THR A 30 -9.08 1.93 -15.97
C THR A 30 -9.09 2.42 -14.53
N ASP A 31 -10.27 2.70 -14.00
CA ASP A 31 -10.47 2.91 -12.57
C ASP A 31 -10.48 1.54 -11.87
N VAL A 32 -9.50 1.32 -11.01
CA VAL A 32 -9.34 0.10 -10.21
C VAL A 32 -9.49 0.38 -8.71
N THR A 33 -10.01 1.54 -8.30
CA THR A 33 -10.13 1.91 -6.89
C THR A 33 -10.97 0.92 -6.09
N ALA A 34 -12.01 0.34 -6.68
CA ALA A 34 -12.90 -0.58 -5.97
C ALA A 34 -12.33 -2.00 -5.77
N VAL A 35 -11.28 -2.37 -6.50
CA VAL A 35 -10.69 -3.72 -6.45
C VAL A 35 -9.35 -3.76 -5.69
N GLU A 36 -8.83 -2.60 -5.29
CA GLU A 36 -7.60 -2.45 -4.54
C GLU A 36 -7.90 -1.87 -3.16
N ALA A 37 -7.40 -2.52 -2.11
CA ALA A 37 -7.34 -1.97 -0.76
C ALA A 37 -5.87 -1.63 -0.43
N VAL A 38 -5.67 -0.62 0.41
CA VAL A 38 -4.34 -0.20 0.86
C VAL A 38 -4.25 -0.36 2.37
N ILE A 39 -3.28 -1.15 2.83
CA ILE A 39 -2.95 -1.32 4.24
C ILE A 39 -1.55 -0.73 4.46
N CYS A 40 -1.48 0.28 5.34
CA CYS A 40 -0.22 0.94 5.68
C CYS A 40 0.43 0.27 6.89
N VAL A 41 1.66 -0.21 6.74
CA VAL A 41 2.48 -0.73 7.85
C VAL A 41 3.72 0.16 7.97
N MET A 42 3.75 1.00 9.00
CA MET A 42 4.76 2.06 9.16
C MET A 42 5.27 2.10 10.60
N GLY A 43 6.57 2.37 10.77
CA GLY A 43 7.29 2.40 12.03
C GLY A 43 8.62 1.62 11.97
N PRO A 44 9.48 1.77 12.99
CA PRO A 44 10.80 1.11 13.03
C PRO A 44 10.69 -0.43 12.95
N GLU A 45 9.65 -1.01 13.56
CA GLU A 45 9.40 -2.46 13.57
C GLU A 45 8.64 -2.96 12.33
N ALA A 46 8.28 -2.08 11.38
CA ALA A 46 7.48 -2.44 10.22
C ALA A 46 8.10 -3.60 9.42
N ARG A 47 9.44 -3.61 9.26
CA ARG A 47 10.14 -4.68 8.55
C ARG A 47 10.05 -6.01 9.28
N ASN A 48 10.29 -5.99 10.59
CA ASN A 48 10.21 -7.19 11.42
C ASN A 48 8.80 -7.78 11.38
N LEU A 49 7.77 -6.93 11.37
CA LEU A 49 6.39 -7.36 11.27
C LEU A 49 6.07 -8.00 9.91
N ILE A 50 6.35 -7.33 8.79
CA ILE A 50 5.99 -7.87 7.47
C ILE A 50 6.75 -9.17 7.14
N GLN A 51 7.98 -9.33 7.64
CA GLN A 51 8.76 -10.55 7.46
C GLN A 51 8.16 -11.77 8.17
N LYS A 52 7.27 -11.58 9.16
CA LYS A 52 6.54 -12.68 9.78
C LYS A 52 5.39 -13.21 8.92
N VAL A 53 4.86 -12.35 8.05
CA VAL A 53 3.65 -12.63 7.25
C VAL A 53 3.92 -12.75 5.76
N SER A 54 5.17 -12.55 5.33
CA SER A 54 5.60 -12.60 3.94
C SER A 54 6.98 -13.26 3.83
N PRO A 55 7.19 -14.19 2.89
CA PRO A 55 8.48 -14.82 2.66
C PRO A 55 9.45 -13.94 1.84
N ASN A 56 8.99 -12.80 1.32
CA ASN A 56 9.78 -11.96 0.42
C ASN A 56 10.92 -11.21 1.14
N ASP A 57 11.93 -10.79 0.38
CA ASP A 57 13.01 -9.97 0.92
C ASP A 57 12.62 -8.49 0.96
N PHE A 58 12.66 -7.91 2.15
CA PHE A 58 12.39 -6.49 2.41
C PHE A 58 13.65 -5.71 2.77
N SER A 59 14.84 -6.24 2.46
CA SER A 59 16.14 -5.59 2.59
C SER A 59 16.19 -4.25 1.85
N ASN A 60 17.16 -3.39 2.20
CA ASN A 60 17.29 -2.10 1.53
C ASN A 60 17.72 -2.24 0.07
N GLU A 61 18.40 -3.34 -0.21
CA GLU A 61 18.94 -3.73 -1.49
C GLU A 61 17.83 -4.31 -2.39
N ALA A 62 16.99 -5.20 -1.86
CA ALA A 62 15.92 -5.84 -2.62
C ALA A 62 14.72 -4.91 -2.86
N ASN A 63 14.39 -4.04 -1.89
CA ASN A 63 13.28 -3.11 -2.04
C ASN A 63 13.69 -1.71 -1.56
N PRO A 64 14.42 -0.93 -2.37
CA PRO A 64 14.82 0.44 -2.04
C PRO A 64 13.64 1.40 -1.88
N PHE A 65 13.83 2.51 -1.17
CA PHE A 65 12.80 3.54 -1.03
C PHE A 65 12.37 4.09 -2.41
N GLY A 66 11.07 4.33 -2.60
CA GLY A 66 10.51 4.78 -3.88
C GLY A 66 10.33 3.68 -4.93
N THR A 67 10.56 2.41 -4.57
CA THR A 67 10.30 1.24 -5.42
C THR A 67 9.12 0.42 -4.88
N PHE A 68 8.64 -0.51 -5.69
CA PHE A 68 7.67 -1.52 -5.27
C PHE A 68 8.13 -2.91 -5.71
N GLN A 69 7.60 -3.93 -5.04
CA GLN A 69 7.72 -5.32 -5.46
C GLN A 69 6.39 -6.05 -5.27
N GLU A 70 6.16 -7.08 -6.08
CA GLU A 70 5.08 -8.04 -5.85
C GLU A 70 5.51 -9.03 -4.76
N ILE A 71 4.62 -9.28 -3.82
CA ILE A 71 4.89 -10.12 -2.65
C ILE A 71 3.75 -11.09 -2.38
N GLU A 72 4.07 -12.16 -1.68
CA GLU A 72 3.10 -12.98 -0.96
C GLU A 72 2.93 -12.42 0.44
N ILE A 73 1.69 -12.28 0.93
CA ILE A 73 1.43 -11.82 2.29
C ILE A 73 0.18 -12.48 2.86
N GLY A 74 0.30 -13.11 4.03
CA GLY A 74 -0.81 -13.81 4.66
C GLY A 74 -1.50 -14.77 3.69
N MET A 75 -0.74 -15.60 2.97
CA MET A 75 -1.25 -16.53 1.94
C MET A 75 -2.00 -15.86 0.74
N GLY A 76 -1.95 -14.54 0.62
CA GLY A 76 -2.46 -13.77 -0.52
C GLY A 76 -1.34 -13.11 -1.34
N LEU A 77 -1.73 -12.34 -2.36
CA LEU A 77 -0.81 -11.56 -3.19
C LEU A 77 -1.00 -10.07 -2.95
N ALA A 78 0.11 -9.32 -2.97
CA ALA A 78 0.11 -7.88 -2.78
C ALA A 78 1.22 -7.18 -3.58
N ARG A 79 1.10 -5.86 -3.71
CA ARG A 79 2.23 -4.99 -4.07
C ARG A 79 2.66 -4.22 -2.85
N ALA A 80 3.92 -4.37 -2.47
CA ALA A 80 4.53 -3.62 -1.39
C ALA A 80 5.27 -2.40 -1.94
N HIS A 81 4.65 -1.23 -1.82
CA HIS A 81 5.25 0.03 -2.20
C HIS A 81 6.04 0.58 -1.03
N ARG A 82 7.36 0.72 -1.17
CA ARG A 82 8.23 1.27 -0.13
C ARG A 82 8.17 2.80 -0.14
N VAL A 83 7.05 3.30 0.36
CA VAL A 83 6.71 4.71 0.53
C VAL A 83 5.96 4.86 1.86
N THR A 84 6.13 6.00 2.53
CA THR A 84 5.40 6.31 3.76
C THR A 84 4.93 7.75 3.78
N TYR A 85 3.81 7.98 4.47
CA TYR A 85 3.27 9.33 4.69
C TYR A 85 3.79 9.96 5.99
N VAL A 86 4.39 9.16 6.88
CA VAL A 86 4.80 9.55 8.24
C VAL A 86 6.32 9.71 8.39
N GLY A 87 7.08 9.64 7.30
CA GLY A 87 8.55 9.78 7.29
C GLY A 87 9.35 8.59 7.83
N GLU A 88 8.71 7.67 8.55
CA GLU A 88 9.33 6.46 9.09
C GLU A 88 9.48 5.33 8.05
N LEU A 89 10.19 4.26 8.41
CA LEU A 89 10.24 3.03 7.65
C LEU A 89 8.83 2.44 7.49
N GLY A 90 8.49 1.96 6.30
CA GLY A 90 7.19 1.31 6.10
C GLY A 90 6.86 1.06 4.64
N TRP A 91 5.68 0.48 4.45
CA TRP A 91 5.11 0.14 3.17
C TRP A 91 3.63 0.48 3.10
N GLU A 92 3.20 0.89 1.91
CA GLU A 92 1.81 0.79 1.49
C GLU A 92 1.62 -0.57 0.80
N LEU A 93 0.75 -1.40 1.36
CA LEU A 93 0.44 -2.74 0.85
C LEU A 93 -0.85 -2.66 0.05
N TYR A 94 -0.73 -2.75 -1.27
CA TYR A 94 -1.87 -2.81 -2.19
C TYR A 94 -2.29 -4.27 -2.35
N VAL A 95 -3.50 -4.59 -1.92
CA VAL A 95 -4.05 -5.95 -1.91
C VAL A 95 -5.40 -5.96 -2.62
N SER A 96 -5.81 -7.12 -3.16
CA SER A 96 -7.18 -7.27 -3.66
C SER A 96 -8.17 -7.02 -2.52
N THR A 97 -9.23 -6.25 -2.79
CA THR A 97 -10.28 -5.94 -1.80
C THR A 97 -10.90 -7.22 -1.19
N GLU A 98 -10.96 -8.31 -1.95
CA GLU A 98 -11.47 -9.60 -1.47
C GLU A 98 -10.56 -10.25 -0.42
N GLN A 99 -9.26 -9.99 -0.47
CA GLN A 99 -8.26 -10.52 0.47
C GLN A 99 -7.93 -9.55 1.61
N ALA A 100 -8.41 -8.30 1.54
CA ALA A 100 -8.01 -7.23 2.43
C ALA A 100 -8.24 -7.55 3.92
N ALA A 101 -9.41 -8.11 4.26
CA ALA A 101 -9.72 -8.50 5.63
C ALA A 101 -8.73 -9.58 6.14
N HIS A 102 -8.48 -10.60 5.33
CA HIS A 102 -7.57 -11.68 5.68
C HIS A 102 -6.13 -11.19 5.88
N VAL A 103 -5.63 -10.37 4.94
CA VAL A 103 -4.27 -9.80 5.05
C VAL A 103 -4.16 -8.89 6.27
N PHE A 104 -5.18 -8.08 6.54
CA PHE A 104 -5.22 -7.24 7.74
C PHE A 104 -5.16 -8.08 9.03
N GLU A 105 -5.96 -9.13 9.12
CA GLU A 105 -5.97 -10.04 10.28
C GLU A 105 -4.62 -10.73 10.47
N ALA A 106 -3.99 -11.22 9.39
CA ALA A 106 -2.67 -11.84 9.45
C ALA A 106 -1.59 -10.86 9.97
N ILE A 107 -1.61 -9.61 9.49
CA ILE A 107 -0.70 -8.56 9.97
C ILE A 107 -0.99 -8.24 11.44
N ALA A 108 -2.26 -8.10 11.81
CA ALA A 108 -2.65 -7.76 13.18
C ALA A 108 -2.24 -8.85 14.19
N GLU A 109 -2.42 -10.12 13.83
CA GLU A 109 -2.01 -11.27 14.64
C GLU A 109 -0.48 -11.32 14.83
N ALA A 110 0.29 -11.19 13.74
CA ALA A 110 1.75 -11.13 13.81
C ALA A 110 2.30 -9.89 14.55
N GLY A 111 1.47 -8.84 14.62
CA GLY A 111 1.73 -7.56 15.28
C GLY A 111 1.66 -7.62 16.81
N ALA A 112 1.10 -8.69 17.38
CA ALA A 112 0.94 -8.84 18.82
C ALA A 112 2.29 -8.78 19.58
N ASP A 113 3.37 -9.27 18.97
CA ASP A 113 4.70 -9.27 19.59
C ASP A 113 5.45 -7.93 19.49
N VAL A 114 4.99 -7.00 18.64
CA VAL A 114 5.72 -5.75 18.30
C VAL A 114 4.96 -4.48 18.69
N ASP A 115 4.08 -4.58 19.69
CA ASP A 115 3.20 -3.49 20.18
C ASP A 115 2.48 -2.72 19.04
N LEU A 116 2.00 -3.46 18.03
CA LEU A 116 1.28 -2.87 16.90
C LEU A 116 0.10 -2.03 17.39
N LYS A 117 0.01 -0.79 16.92
CA LYS A 117 -1.13 0.11 17.18
C LYS A 117 -1.90 0.39 15.89
N LEU A 118 -3.21 0.24 15.95
CA LEU A 118 -4.10 0.68 14.89
C LEU A 118 -4.27 2.19 14.96
N CYS A 119 -3.93 2.87 13.88
CA CYS A 119 -3.92 4.33 13.79
C CYS A 119 -4.88 4.79 12.69
N GLY A 120 -5.63 5.85 12.98
CA GLY A 120 -6.53 6.49 12.03
C GLY A 120 -5.93 7.74 11.39
N LEU A 121 -6.74 8.41 10.58
CA LEU A 121 -6.33 9.59 9.81
C LEU A 121 -5.74 10.72 10.68
N HIS A 122 -6.27 10.97 11.89
CA HIS A 122 -5.76 12.03 12.76
C HIS A 122 -4.32 11.77 13.25
N THR A 123 -3.96 10.51 13.47
CA THR A 123 -2.58 10.14 13.83
C THR A 123 -1.66 10.33 12.63
N LEU A 124 -2.07 9.86 11.45
CA LEU A 124 -1.33 10.09 10.20
C LEU A 124 -1.09 11.59 9.95
N ASP A 125 -2.11 12.42 10.17
CA ASP A 125 -2.02 13.87 10.01
C ASP A 125 -1.05 14.55 10.99
N SER A 126 -0.84 13.96 12.17
CA SER A 126 0.09 14.47 13.17
C SER A 126 1.55 14.07 12.90
N CYS A 127 1.77 13.06 12.06
CA CYS A 127 3.09 12.52 11.76
C CYS A 127 3.62 12.90 10.36
N ARG A 128 2.86 13.67 9.58
CA ARG A 128 3.25 14.11 8.23
C ARG A 128 4.11 15.36 8.23
#